data_AF-A0A5K0V1C6-F1
#
_entry.id   AF-A0A5K0V1C6-F1
#
_cell.length_a   1.000
_cell.length_b   1.000
_cell.length_c   1.000
_cell.angle_alpha   90.00
_cell.angle_beta   90.00
_cell.angle_gamma   90.00
#
_symmetry.space_group_name_H-M   'P 1'
#
loop_
_entity.id
_entity.type
_entity.pdbx_description
1 polymer ?
#
loop_
_entity_poly.entity_id
_entity_poly.type
_entity_poly.pdbx_seq_one_letter_code
_entity_poly.pdbx_strand_id
1 'polypeptide(L)' 'NFMQLVFSGEHSGRLFKYDPAKMETTVLVRNLAFPNGVSLSKDKSFVVFSECTIG' A
#
# COMPACT_ATOMS: atom_id res chain seq x y z
N ASN A 1 5.29 -13.94 -10.59
CA ASN A 1 5.86 -12.93 -11.50
C ASN A 1 6.42 -11.74 -10.70
N PHE A 2 7.51 -11.96 -9.96
CA PHE A 2 8.06 -10.95 -9.04
C PHE A 2 8.91 -9.92 -9.77
N MET A 3 9.82 -10.36 -10.63
CA MET A 3 10.71 -9.46 -11.36
C MET A 3 9.94 -8.49 -12.26
N GLN A 4 8.86 -8.94 -12.92
CA GLN A 4 8.02 -8.01 -13.69
C GLN A 4 7.34 -6.97 -12.81
N LEU A 5 6.87 -7.34 -11.62
CA LEU A 5 6.24 -6.41 -10.67
C LEU A 5 7.21 -5.31 -10.22
N VAL A 6 8.50 -5.66 -10.07
CA VAL A 6 9.57 -4.71 -9.70
C VAL A 6 9.94 -3.78 -10.87
N PHE A 7 10.04 -4.30 -12.09
CA PHE A 7 10.57 -3.53 -13.24
C PHE A 7 9.52 -2.92 -14.16
N SER A 8 8.24 -3.30 -14.07
CA SER A 8 7.20 -2.77 -14.95
C SER A 8 6.90 -1.30 -14.71
N GLY A 9 7.27 -0.75 -13.55
CA GLY A 9 6.83 0.58 -13.13
C GLY A 9 5.30 0.68 -13.07
N GLU A 10 4.61 -0.44 -12.84
CA GLU A 10 3.16 -0.44 -12.77
C GLU A 10 2.69 0.15 -11.44
N HIS A 11 1.87 1.19 -11.52
CA HIS A 11 1.33 1.92 -10.37
C HIS A 11 -0.11 1.48 -10.07
N SER A 12 -0.36 0.17 -9.93
CA SER A 12 -1.71 -0.35 -9.60
C SER A 12 -1.90 -0.66 -8.11
N GLY A 13 -0.82 -0.56 -7.32
CA GLY A 13 -0.83 -0.78 -5.88
C GLY A 13 -1.70 0.23 -5.12
N ARG A 14 -2.30 -0.23 -4.02
CA ARG A 14 -3.22 0.55 -3.18
C ARG A 14 -3.00 0.21 -1.71
N LEU A 15 -3.11 1.22 -0.84
CA LEU A 15 -3.19 1.02 0.61
C LEU A 15 -4.65 1.11 1.05
N PHE A 16 -5.11 0.10 1.80
CA PHE A 16 -6.49 -0.01 2.24
C PHE A 16 -6.60 0.07 3.77
N LYS A 17 -7.70 0.65 4.24
CA LYS A 17 -8.23 0.47 5.59
C LYS A 17 -9.47 -0.41 5.50
N TYR A 18 -9.52 -1.46 6.31
CA TYR A 18 -10.68 -2.33 6.42
C TYR A 18 -11.36 -2.14 7.78
N ASP A 19 -12.68 -1.90 7.77
CA ASP A 19 -13.54 -1.92 8.97
C ASP A 19 -14.30 -3.25 9.00
N PRO A 20 -13.91 -4.21 9.87
CA PRO A 20 -14.54 -5.53 9.92
C PRO A 20 -15.96 -5.50 10.50
N ALA A 21 -16.33 -4.48 11.29
CA ALA A 21 -17.67 -4.38 11.86
C ALA A 21 -18.70 -3.96 10.81
N LYS A 22 -18.27 -3.18 9.81
CA LYS A 22 -19.12 -2.70 8.71
C LYS A 22 -18.93 -3.47 7.40
N MET A 23 -17.89 -4.29 7.32
CA MET A 23 -17.44 -4.94 6.08
C MET A 23 -17.10 -3.92 4.98
N GLU A 24 -16.54 -2.78 5.38
CA GLU A 24 -16.23 -1.67 4.48
C GLU A 24 -14.72 -1.55 4.26
N THR A 25 -14.34 -1.31 3.00
CA THR A 25 -12.94 -1.04 2.62
C THR A 25 -12.82 0.39 2.12
N THR A 26 -11.92 1.15 2.73
CA THR A 26 -11.56 2.51 2.29
C THR A 26 -10.18 2.49 1.63
N VAL A 27 -10.06 3.14 0.47
CA VAL A 27 -8.75 3.36 -0.16
C VAL A 27 -8.09 4.59 0.48
N LEU A 28 -6.94 4.41 1.11
CA LEU A 28 -6.16 5.49 1.72
C LEU A 28 -5.20 6.13 0.72
N VAL A 29 -4.50 5.31 -0.07
CA VAL A 29 -3.51 5.74 -1.07
C VAL A 29 -3.69 4.92 -2.34
N ARG A 30 -3.53 5.57 -3.49
CA ARG A 30 -3.64 4.98 -4.83
C ARG A 30 -2.30 5.12 -5.54
N ASN A 31 -2.14 4.35 -6.61
CA ASN A 31 -1.04 4.44 -7.55
C ASN A 31 0.33 4.16 -6.94
N LEU A 32 0.41 3.21 -6.01
CA LEU A 32 1.68 2.77 -5.42
C LEU A 32 2.41 1.84 -6.40
N ALA A 33 3.69 2.10 -6.62
CA ALA A 33 4.57 1.22 -7.38
C ALA A 33 5.16 0.15 -6.44
N PHE A 34 4.85 -1.12 -6.72
CA PHE A 34 5.33 -2.28 -5.94
C PHE A 34 5.33 -2.05 -4.40
N PRO A 35 4.16 -1.85 -3.75
CA PRO A 35 4.08 -1.66 -2.32
C PRO A 35 4.52 -2.92 -1.58
N ASN A 36 5.50 -2.81 -0.68
CA ASN A 36 6.20 -3.97 -0.10
C ASN A 36 6.28 -3.97 1.43
N GLY A 37 5.66 -2.99 2.10
CA GLY A 37 5.61 -2.94 3.55
C GLY A 37 4.60 -1.93 4.07
N VAL A 38 4.04 -2.23 5.25
CA VAL A 38 3.19 -1.29 6.01
C VAL A 38 3.37 -1.55 7.50
N SER A 39 3.35 -0.48 8.30
CA SER A 39 3.35 -0.54 9.77
C SER A 39 2.46 0.57 10.35
N LEU A 40 1.85 0.29 11.49
CA LEU A 40 0.98 1.23 12.21
C LEU A 40 1.72 1.73 13.46
N SER A 41 1.69 3.03 13.70
CA SER A 41 2.16 3.63 14.95
C SER A 41 1.46 3.02 16.17
N LYS A 42 2.15 2.97 17.31
CA LYS A 42 1.62 2.35 18.55
C LYS A 42 0.33 3.02 19.02
N ASP A 43 0.24 4.34 18.89
CA ASP A 43 -0.93 5.15 19.24
C ASP A 43 -1.95 5.24 18.10
N LYS A 44 -1.69 4.58 16.97
CA LYS A 44 -2.55 4.52 15.78
C LYS A 44 -2.79 5.87 15.10
N SER A 45 -1.93 6.86 15.35
CA SER A 45 -2.03 8.21 14.77
C SER A 45 -1.60 8.27 13.29
N PHE A 46 -0.65 7.44 12.89
CA PHE A 46 -0.15 7.36 11.51
C PHE A 46 0.23 5.93 11.08
N VAL A 47 0.36 5.75 9.77
CA VAL A 47 0.92 4.55 9.13
C VAL A 47 2.19 4.93 8.37
N VAL A 48 3.15 4.01 8.31
CA VAL A 48 4.30 4.07 7.40
C VAL A 48 4.13 2.96 6.39
N PHE A 49 4.34 3.26 5.12
CA PHE A 49 4.34 2.27 4.04
C PHE A 49 5.57 2.47 3.15
N SER A 50 5.92 1.42 2.41
CA SER A 50 7.06 1.40 1.51
C SER A 50 6.59 1.14 0.08
N GLU A 51 7.10 1.91 -0.87
CA GLU A 51 6.92 1.69 -2.30
C GLU A 51 8.26 1.69 -3.02
N CYS A 52 8.29 1.15 -4.22
CA CYS A 52 9.47 1.17 -5.08
C CYS A 52 9.43 2.39 -5.99
N THR A 53 10.50 3.17 -6.03
CA THR A 53 10.67 4.26 -6.99
C THR A 53 11.62 3.81 -8.08
N ILE A 54 11.17 3.86 -9.33
CA ILE A 54 12.03 3.75 -10.50
C ILE A 54 12.35 5.19 -10.90
N GLY A 55 13.63 5.55 -10.88
CA GLY A 55 14.12 6.89 -11.23
C GLY A 55 13.98 7.24 -12.69
#